data_AF-A0A209C7Y0-F1
#
_entry.id   AF-A0A209C7Y0-F1
#
_cell.length_a   1.000
_cell.length_b   1.000
_cell.length_c   1.000
_cell.angle_alpha   90.00
_cell.angle_beta   90.00
_cell.angle_gamma   90.00
#
_symmetry.space_group_name_H-M   'P 1'
#
loop_
_entity.id
_entity.type
_entity.pdbx_description
1 polymer ?
#
loop_
_entity_poly.entity_id
_entity_poly.type
_entity_poly.pdbx_seq_one_letter_code
_entity_poly.pdbx_strand_id
1 'polypeptide(L)'
;MDAIKGGLVVSCQPREGDPLHGAEMMAAMARAAADGGAVGVRLNGPGDVRAVAGRLRLPVIDLWKDGSDGVYITSTVRHAPAWITRRFAAEAPGRTRETPVFPRRSS
;
A
#
# COMPACT_ATOMS: atom_id res chain seq x y z
N MET A 1 15.07 2.18 5.17
CA MET A 1 14.53 2.24 3.79
C MET A 1 14.79 0.96 3.00
N ASP A 2 15.60 0.02 3.51
CA ASP A 2 15.98 -1.20 2.77
C ASP A 2 14.83 -2.16 2.49
N ALA A 3 13.80 -2.18 3.34
CA ALA A 3 12.67 -3.10 3.22
C ALA A 3 11.89 -3.01 1.89
N ILE A 4 11.90 -1.84 1.24
CA ILE A 4 11.20 -1.63 -0.05
C ILE A 4 12.15 -1.50 -1.25
N LYS A 5 13.46 -1.58 -1.03
CA LYS A 5 14.47 -1.31 -2.07
C LYS A 5 14.42 -2.39 -3.15
N GLY A 6 14.28 -1.97 -4.41
CA GLY A 6 14.26 -2.87 -5.57
C GLY A 6 13.00 -3.75 -5.68
N GLY A 7 11.94 -3.45 -4.92
CA GLY A 7 10.65 -4.15 -5.00
C GLY A 7 9.50 -3.24 -5.42
N LEU A 8 8.33 -3.84 -5.65
CA LEU A 8 7.11 -3.14 -6.03
C LEU A 8 6.30 -2.72 -4.79
N VAL A 9 5.95 -1.44 -4.73
CA VAL A 9 4.95 -0.92 -3.78
C VAL A 9 3.62 -0.72 -4.52
N VAL A 10 2.56 -1.34 -4.03
CA VAL A 10 1.22 -1.27 -4.67
C VAL A 10 0.36 -0.21 -3.98
N SER A 11 -0.25 0.68 -4.77
CA SER A 11 -1.16 1.72 -4.25
C SER A 11 -2.60 1.22 -4.26
N CYS A 12 -3.16 0.90 -3.10
CA CYS A 12 -4.56 0.48 -2.94
C CYS A 12 -5.38 1.70 -2.49
N GLN A 13 -6.01 2.41 -3.44
CA GLN A 13 -6.71 3.68 -3.17
C GLN A 13 -7.93 3.92 -4.10
N PRO A 14 -8.95 3.04 -4.13
CA PRO A 14 -10.23 3.31 -4.79
C PRO A 14 -10.90 4.58 -4.27
N ARG A 15 -11.49 5.34 -5.20
CA ARG A 15 -12.23 6.57 -4.91
C ARG A 15 -13.58 6.25 -4.29
N GLU A 16 -14.16 7.22 -3.60
CA GLU A 16 -15.56 7.12 -3.18
C GLU A 16 -16.46 6.92 -4.42
N GLY A 17 -17.35 5.94 -4.36
CA GLY A 17 -18.18 5.53 -5.50
C GLY A 17 -17.56 4.45 -6.40
N ASP A 18 -16.28 4.11 -6.25
CA ASP A 18 -15.73 2.94 -6.95
C ASP A 18 -16.32 1.65 -6.36
N PRO A 19 -16.62 0.61 -7.17
CA PRO A 19 -17.12 -0.67 -6.66
C PRO A 19 -16.19 -1.37 -5.67
N LEU A 20 -14.90 -1.02 -5.71
CA LEU A 20 -13.87 -1.55 -4.83
C LEU A 20 -13.65 -0.68 -3.59
N HIS A 21 -14.43 0.38 -3.41
CA HIS A 21 -14.33 1.26 -2.25
C HIS A 21 -14.87 0.57 -0.99
N GLY A 22 -14.17 0.75 0.14
CA GLY A 22 -14.55 0.21 1.43
C GLY A 22 -13.43 -0.55 2.13
N ALA A 23 -13.49 -0.55 3.46
CA ALA A 23 -12.45 -1.10 4.34
C ALA A 23 -12.08 -2.56 4.03
N GLU A 24 -13.08 -3.43 3.85
CA GLU A 24 -12.84 -4.86 3.59
C GLU A 24 -12.27 -5.11 2.20
N MET A 25 -12.73 -4.36 1.19
CA MET A 25 -12.19 -4.44 -0.18
C MET A 25 -10.73 -3.95 -0.21
N MET A 26 -10.41 -2.92 0.57
CA MET A 26 -9.04 -2.43 0.72
C MET A 26 -8.12 -3.47 1.33
N ALA A 27 -8.59 -4.14 2.40
CA ALA A 27 -7.84 -5.21 3.04
C ALA A 27 -7.62 -6.40 2.09
N ALA A 28 -8.64 -6.78 1.33
CA ALA A 28 -8.52 -7.83 0.31
C ALA A 28 -7.53 -7.45 -0.79
N MET A 29 -7.59 -6.22 -1.31
CA MET A 29 -6.67 -5.74 -2.35
C MET A 29 -5.24 -5.67 -1.85
N ALA A 30 -5.02 -5.17 -0.63
CA ALA A 30 -3.70 -5.07 -0.04
C ALA A 30 -3.11 -6.46 0.28
N ARG A 31 -3.96 -7.43 0.63
CA ARG A 31 -3.56 -8.85 0.75
C ARG A 31 -3.20 -9.46 -0.60
N ALA A 32 -4.00 -9.23 -1.63
CA ALA A 32 -3.70 -9.71 -2.99
C ALA A 32 -2.37 -9.13 -3.51
N ALA A 33 -2.08 -7.85 -3.22
CA ALA A 33 -0.80 -7.24 -3.52
C ALA A 33 0.37 -7.94 -2.81
N ALA A 34 0.19 -8.26 -1.53
CA ALA A 34 1.19 -8.99 -0.76
C ALA A 34 1.44 -10.39 -1.31
N ASP A 35 0.38 -11.13 -1.61
CA ASP A 35 0.45 -12.47 -2.20
C ASP A 35 1.07 -12.43 -3.61
N GLY A 36 0.88 -11.34 -4.35
CA GLY A 36 1.53 -11.06 -5.64
C GLY A 36 2.99 -10.64 -5.55
N GLY A 37 3.59 -10.59 -4.35
CA GLY A 37 5.01 -10.29 -4.15
C GLY A 37 5.35 -8.81 -4.00
N ALA A 38 4.37 -7.96 -3.72
CA ALA A 38 4.64 -6.58 -3.32
C ALA A 38 5.50 -6.54 -2.05
N VAL A 39 6.39 -5.56 -1.97
CA VAL A 39 7.25 -5.32 -0.80
C VAL A 39 6.69 -4.23 0.13
N GLY A 40 5.55 -3.66 -0.23
CA GLY A 40 4.87 -2.61 0.52
C GLY A 40 3.54 -2.24 -0.12
N VAL A 41 2.69 -1.57 0.64
CA VAL A 41 1.42 -1.03 0.14
C VAL A 41 1.28 0.45 0.50
N ARG A 42 0.57 1.21 -0.34
CA ARG A 42 0.23 2.61 -0.10
C ARG A 42 -1.27 2.79 0.01
N LEU A 43 -1.73 3.43 1.08
CA LEU A 43 -3.16 3.56 1.43
C LEU A 43 -3.56 5.02 1.60
N ASN A 44 -4.85 5.33 1.44
CA ASN A 44 -5.37 6.69 1.55
C ASN A 44 -6.33 6.82 2.73
N GLY A 45 -5.91 7.57 3.74
CA GLY A 45 -6.75 8.00 4.84
C GLY A 45 -6.83 7.00 6.01
N PRO A 46 -7.35 7.48 7.16
CA PRO A 46 -7.40 6.72 8.41
C PRO A 46 -8.17 5.42 8.36
N GLY A 47 -9.29 5.40 7.63
CA GLY A 47 -10.16 4.23 7.56
C GLY A 47 -9.43 3.04 6.95
N ASP A 48 -8.86 3.25 5.77
CA ASP A 48 -8.12 2.24 5.00
C ASP A 48 -6.89 1.74 5.75
N VAL A 49 -6.11 2.65 6.33
CA VAL A 49 -4.93 2.27 7.11
C VAL A 49 -5.33 1.40 8.29
N ARG A 50 -6.40 1.75 9.04
CA ARG A 50 -6.89 0.91 10.14
C ARG A 50 -7.42 -0.44 9.67
N ALA A 51 -8.09 -0.48 8.52
CA ALA A 51 -8.63 -1.72 7.97
C ALA A 51 -7.51 -2.71 7.60
N VAL A 52 -6.38 -2.21 7.10
CA VAL A 52 -5.24 -3.02 6.68
C VAL A 52 -4.25 -3.26 7.82
N ALA A 53 -4.17 -2.34 8.79
CA ALA A 53 -3.24 -2.42 9.91
C ALA A 53 -3.43 -3.73 10.69
N GLY A 54 -2.33 -4.46 10.90
CA GLY A 54 -2.33 -5.75 11.60
C GLY A 54 -2.80 -6.93 10.76
N ARG A 55 -3.34 -6.72 9.55
CA ARG A 55 -3.67 -7.80 8.60
C ARG A 55 -2.51 -8.12 7.65
N LEU A 56 -1.56 -7.19 7.48
CA LEU A 56 -0.37 -7.37 6.64
C LEU A 56 0.93 -7.25 7.42
N ARG A 57 1.94 -8.00 6.98
CA ARG A 57 3.33 -7.91 7.47
C ARG A 57 4.22 -6.98 6.64
N LEU A 58 3.66 -6.38 5.58
CA LEU A 58 4.39 -5.47 4.70
C LEU A 58 4.43 -4.04 5.27
N PRO A 59 5.46 -3.25 4.94
CA PRO A 59 5.46 -1.81 5.13
C PRO A 59 4.22 -1.15 4.51
N VAL A 60 3.55 -0.30 5.30
CA VAL A 60 2.44 0.55 4.84
C VAL A 60 2.93 1.98 4.73
N ILE A 61 2.74 2.58 3.57
CA ILE A 61 2.93 4.02 3.34
C ILE A 61 1.54 4.66 3.38
N ASP A 62 1.27 5.47 4.40
CA ASP A 62 0.02 6.18 4.55
C ASP A 62 0.11 7.61 4.02
N LEU A 63 -1.02 8.10 3.54
CA LEU A 63 -1.25 9.50 3.20
C LEU A 63 -2.71 9.83 3.41
N TRP A 64 -3.06 11.10 3.41
CA TRP A 64 -4.46 11.51 3.46
C TRP A 64 -4.72 12.58 2.39
N LYS A 65 -5.54 12.22 1.39
CA LYS A 65 -6.07 13.18 0.41
C LYS A 65 -7.23 13.94 1.02
N ASP A 66 -7.07 15.24 1.18
CA ASP A 66 -8.10 16.16 1.65
C ASP A 66 -8.14 17.37 0.70
N GLY A 67 -9.25 17.50 -0.03
CA GLY A 67 -9.44 18.47 -1.12
C GLY A 67 -9.27 17.89 -2.54
N SER A 68 -9.65 18.70 -3.53
CA SER A 68 -9.64 18.34 -4.96
C SER A 68 -8.69 19.19 -5.81
N ASP A 69 -8.13 20.26 -5.24
CA ASP A 69 -7.36 21.27 -5.95
C ASP A 69 -6.16 21.74 -5.10
N GLY A 70 -5.12 22.25 -5.75
CA GLY A 70 -3.91 22.72 -5.06
C GLY A 70 -3.11 21.60 -4.38
N VAL A 71 -2.58 21.86 -3.18
CA VAL A 71 -1.87 20.87 -2.36
C VAL A 71 -2.89 20.11 -1.50
N TYR A 72 -3.20 18.88 -1.88
CA TYR A 72 -4.26 18.09 -1.23
C TYR A 72 -3.79 16.74 -0.66
N ILE A 73 -2.56 16.28 -0.95
CA ILE A 73 -1.99 15.06 -0.37
C ILE A 73 -1.25 15.42 0.92
N THR A 74 -1.78 14.99 2.07
CA THR A 74 -1.18 15.21 3.40
C THR A 74 -0.79 16.68 3.61
N SER A 75 -1.71 17.58 3.27
CA SER A 75 -1.48 19.02 3.14
C SER A 75 -1.24 19.77 4.46
N THR A 76 -1.57 19.16 5.60
CA THR A 76 -1.43 19.78 6.92
C THR A 76 -0.83 18.81 7.92
N VAL A 77 -0.26 19.31 9.02
CA VAL A 77 0.26 18.45 10.11
C VAL A 77 -0.83 17.59 10.74
N ARG A 78 -2.10 18.03 10.73
CA ARG A 78 -3.24 17.20 11.13
C ARG A 78 -3.38 15.94 10.27
N HIS A 79 -3.06 16.06 8.98
CA HIS A 79 -3.11 14.95 8.03
C HIS A 79 -1.92 14.03 8.14
N ALA A 80 -0.79 14.51 8.68
CA ALA A 80 0.34 13.66 9.02
C ALA A 80 -0.11 12.74 10.17
N PRO A 81 -0.37 11.46 9.90
CA PRO A 81 -0.95 10.59 10.90
C PRO A 81 0.04 10.31 12.02
N ALA A 82 -0.46 10.08 13.24
CA ALA A 82 0.33 9.51 14.34
C ALA A 82 0.75 8.05 14.10
N TRP A 83 0.35 7.45 12.96
CA TRP A 83 0.51 6.03 12.62
C TRP A 83 1.80 5.76 11.83
N ILE A 84 2.62 6.82 11.67
CA ILE A 84 3.95 6.82 11.05
C ILE A 84 4.69 5.52 11.40
N THR A 85 4.74 4.64 10.41
CA THR A 85 5.61 3.47 10.38
C THR A 85 5.43 2.48 11.54
N ARG A 86 4.31 1.74 11.56
CA ARG A 86 4.36 0.42 12.22
C ARG A 86 5.22 -0.51 11.35
N ARG A 87 6.50 -0.66 11.73
CA ARG A 87 7.36 -1.75 11.24
C ARG A 87 6.74 -3.06 11.73
N PHE A 88 5.98 -3.75 10.89
CA PHE A 88 5.91 -5.20 11.05
C PHE A 88 7.20 -5.76 10.49
N ALA A 89 7.90 -6.55 11.31
CA ALA A 89 9.19 -7.11 10.95
C ALA A 89 9.08 -7.83 9.61
N ALA A 90 9.92 -7.40 8.66
CA ALA A 90 10.12 -8.12 7.43
C ALA A 90 10.88 -9.41 7.75
N GLU A 91 10.18 -10.45 8.18
CA GLU A 91 10.63 -11.81 7.85
C GLU A 91 10.14 -12.08 6.44
N ALA A 92 11.04 -11.89 5.49
CA ALA A 92 10.84 -12.32 4.13
C ALA A 92 10.60 -13.84 4.13
N PRO A 93 9.49 -14.36 3.59
CA PRO A 93 9.44 -15.77 3.26
C PRO A 93 10.62 -16.06 2.31
N GLY A 94 11.41 -17.09 2.62
CA GLY A 94 12.64 -17.44 1.91
C GLY A 94 12.45 -17.33 0.39
N ARG A 95 13.06 -16.32 -0.21
CA ARG A 95 12.90 -16.00 -1.63
C ARG A 95 13.97 -16.74 -2.43
N THR A 96 13.61 -17.84 -3.06
CA THR A 96 14.30 -18.23 -4.30
C THR A 96 14.06 -17.12 -5.31
N ARG A 97 15.14 -16.45 -5.73
CA ARG A 97 15.08 -15.34 -6.68
C ARG A 97 14.80 -15.90 -8.07
N GLU A 98 13.52 -16.10 -8.40
CA GLU A 98 13.11 -16.19 -9.80
C GLU A 98 12.62 -14.81 -10.24
N THR A 99 13.34 -14.23 -11.19
CA THR A 99 13.00 -12.95 -11.82
C THR A 99 11.66 -13.13 -12.55
N PRO A 100 10.64 -12.29 -12.30
CA PRO A 100 9.42 -12.34 -13.10
C PRO A 100 9.79 -11.97 -14.54
N VAL A 101 9.80 -12.95 -15.44
CA VAL A 101 9.96 -12.71 -16.87
C VAL A 101 8.59 -12.24 -17.39
N PHE A 102 8.42 -10.92 -17.50
CA PHE A 102 7.31 -10.37 -18.26
C PHE A 102 7.57 -10.63 -19.75
N PRO A 103 6.67 -11.33 -20.48
CA PRO A 103 6.86 -11.57 -21.90
C PRO A 103 6.87 -10.22 -22.63
N ARG A 104 7.98 -9.89 -23.30
CA ARG A 104 8.00 -8.77 -24.23
C ARG A 104 7.05 -9.11 -25.37
N ARG A 105 6.01 -8.31 -25.58
CA ARG A 105 5.21 -8.37 -26.81
C ARG A 105 6.16 -8.04 -27.97
N SER A 106 6.39 -9.01 -28.84
CA SER A 106 7.01 -8.80 -30.14
C SER A 106 5.98 -8.11 -31.05
N SER A 107 6.29 -6.87 -31.45
CA SER A 107 5.75 -6.23 -32.65
C SER A 107 6.52 -6.69 -33.87
#